data_AF-W1QF21-F1
#
_entry.id   AF-W1QF21-F1
#
_cell.length_a   1.000
_cell.length_b   1.000
_cell.length_c   1.000
_cell.angle_alpha   90.00
_cell.angle_beta   90.00
_cell.angle_gamma   90.00
#
_symmetry.space_group_name_H-M   'P 1'
#
loop_
_entity.id
_entity.type
_entity.pdbx_description
1 polymer ?
#
loop_
_entity_poly.entity_id
_entity_poly.type
_entity_poly.pdbx_seq_one_letter_code
_entity_poly.pdbx_strand_id
1 'polypeptide(L)'
;MAYLTLPPEFVPEAKTVINWVMSFTPLVSYGTTLLSIRRKKSSKGFSIDICATMLIASTLRIFYYINEPFEISLLRQCFVMIFIHVLLLRVAIKYRDPAETAYLRYEESWPEFFRSAWNAAWNPTDEGSVYGDPLEKASNAAVQYVRRVSDFCGRLFLRLLFLYDARYIRPFRFWQWDGYSQYMQFLGGLVLSLTAVQLVFGKTEWLGLVFASCSFLIESTLPLPQILLFQRSRTVENFKTILLLSWLGGDLTKISYLVYGTDNVGFIFVAAAVFQMSLNLVITYQFFYFKHMDTVNSRQVIPLSHAKEEIPMEEFRAPATFSASSSRGPFSPISSSQFPSPATTPILNPKIDHTRSRSSTFNEHEAKINKSLRKASLSSSVNLETMKEQSSKLNY
;
A
#
# COMPACT_ATOMS: atom_id res chain seq x y z
N MET A 1 34.38 -31.84 3.09
CA MET A 1 33.25 -31.10 2.50
C MET A 1 33.46 -31.07 1.00
N ALA A 2 32.60 -31.74 0.23
CA ALA A 2 32.68 -31.71 -1.22
C ALA A 2 32.21 -30.33 -1.69
N TYR A 3 33.13 -29.47 -2.11
CA TYR A 3 32.77 -28.28 -2.85
C TYR A 3 32.24 -28.74 -4.21
N LEU A 4 31.04 -28.30 -4.57
CA LEU A 4 30.49 -28.51 -5.90
C LEU A 4 31.31 -27.64 -6.87
N THR A 5 32.48 -28.12 -7.29
CA THR A 5 33.31 -27.46 -8.28
C THR A 5 32.71 -27.77 -9.64
N LEU A 6 32.01 -26.81 -10.24
CA LEU A 6 31.58 -26.93 -11.63
C LEU A 6 32.83 -27.07 -12.51
N PRO A 7 32.88 -28.06 -13.42
CA PRO A 7 34.00 -28.18 -14.35
C PRO A 7 34.13 -26.89 -15.17
N PRO A 8 35.36 -26.41 -15.42
CA PRO A 8 35.59 -25.11 -16.08
C PRO A 8 34.95 -25.02 -17.47
N GLU A 9 34.70 -26.15 -18.15
CA GLU A 9 33.97 -26.19 -19.43
C GLU A 9 32.49 -25.76 -19.32
N PHE A 10 31.82 -25.99 -18.19
CA PHE A 10 30.40 -25.64 -18.00
C PHE A 10 30.21 -24.22 -17.47
N VAL A 11 31.28 -23.56 -17.01
CA VAL A 11 31.21 -22.21 -16.45
C VAL A 11 30.70 -21.16 -17.45
N PRO A 12 31.13 -21.14 -18.73
CA PRO A 12 30.60 -20.19 -19.73
C PRO A 12 29.13 -20.40 -20.05
N GLU A 13 28.70 -21.67 -20.15
CA GLU A 13 27.30 -22.03 -20.40
C GLU A 13 26.42 -21.62 -19.21
N ALA A 14 26.85 -21.94 -17.99
CA ALA A 14 26.16 -21.56 -16.76
C ALA A 14 26.04 -20.03 -16.63
N LYS A 15 27.11 -19.27 -16.91
CA LYS A 15 27.08 -17.80 -16.93
C LYS A 15 26.07 -17.26 -17.94
N THR A 16 26.02 -17.85 -19.14
CA THR A 16 25.07 -17.46 -20.18
C THR A 16 23.63 -17.70 -19.73
N VAL A 17 23.34 -18.88 -19.19
CA VAL A 17 22.01 -19.23 -18.66
C VAL A 17 21.60 -18.27 -17.54
N ILE A 18 22.49 -18.01 -16.58
CA ILE A 18 22.24 -17.07 -15.47
C ILE A 18 21.90 -15.68 -16.00
N ASN A 19 22.66 -15.19 -16.98
CA ASN A 19 22.44 -13.89 -17.61
C ASN A 19 21.06 -13.78 -18.28
N TRP A 20 20.63 -14.84 -18.97
CA TRP A 20 19.29 -14.92 -19.55
C TRP A 20 18.22 -14.96 -18.46
N VAL A 21 18.37 -15.81 -17.45
CA VAL A 21 17.43 -15.89 -16.32
C VAL A 21 17.28 -14.52 -15.67
N MET A 22 18.37 -13.86 -15.26
CA MET A 22 18.34 -12.53 -14.65
C MET A 22 17.59 -11.49 -15.50
N SER A 23 17.85 -11.50 -16.81
CA SER A 23 17.25 -10.54 -17.74
C SER A 23 15.74 -10.73 -17.92
N PHE A 24 15.26 -11.97 -17.84
CA PHE A 24 13.86 -12.33 -18.08
C PHE A 24 13.06 -12.62 -16.79
N THR A 25 13.70 -12.63 -15.62
CA THR A 25 13.01 -12.74 -14.32
C THR A 25 11.84 -11.77 -14.18
N PRO A 26 11.95 -10.47 -14.56
CA PRO A 26 10.80 -9.56 -14.48
C PRO A 26 9.61 -9.99 -15.33
N LEU A 27 9.86 -10.60 -16.49
CA LEU A 27 8.80 -11.09 -17.36
C LEU A 27 8.01 -12.21 -16.66
N VAL A 28 8.70 -13.11 -15.96
CA VAL A 28 8.07 -14.21 -15.21
C VAL A 28 7.33 -13.66 -13.99
N SER A 29 7.99 -12.88 -13.14
CA SER A 29 7.39 -12.40 -11.89
C SER A 29 6.19 -11.49 -12.15
N TYR A 30 6.37 -10.40 -12.90
CA TYR A 30 5.30 -9.45 -13.20
C TYR A 30 4.30 -10.00 -14.23
N GLY A 31 4.72 -10.89 -15.12
CA GLY A 31 3.82 -11.58 -16.05
C GLY A 31 2.77 -12.43 -15.34
N THR A 32 3.14 -13.12 -14.25
CA THR A 32 2.14 -13.87 -13.46
C THR A 32 1.11 -12.94 -12.78
N THR A 33 1.55 -11.76 -12.33
CA THR A 33 0.67 -10.72 -11.77
C THR A 33 -0.26 -10.17 -12.84
N LEU A 34 0.27 -9.84 -14.02
CA LEU A 34 -0.49 -9.39 -15.20
C LEU A 34 -1.60 -10.40 -15.56
N LEU A 35 -1.23 -11.68 -15.68
CA LEU A 35 -2.18 -12.75 -15.98
C LEU A 35 -3.24 -12.90 -14.89
N SER A 36 -2.87 -12.72 -13.63
CA SER A 36 -3.81 -12.77 -12.51
C SER A 36 -4.86 -11.68 -12.58
N ILE A 37 -4.45 -10.43 -12.79
CA ILE A 37 -5.36 -9.30 -12.89
C ILE A 37 -6.30 -9.51 -14.09
N ARG A 38 -5.76 -9.99 -15.22
CA ARG A 38 -6.56 -10.27 -16.42
C ARG A 38 -7.59 -11.39 -16.23
N ARG A 39 -7.24 -12.45 -15.49
CA ARG A 39 -8.13 -13.58 -15.18
C ARG A 39 -9.20 -13.18 -14.17
N LYS A 40 -8.81 -12.48 -13.10
CA LYS A 40 -9.70 -12.08 -12.00
C LYS A 40 -10.53 -10.83 -12.27
N LYS A 41 -10.22 -10.10 -13.35
CA LYS A 41 -10.89 -8.84 -13.72
C LYS A 41 -10.86 -7.79 -12.61
N SER A 42 -9.82 -7.82 -11.77
CA SER A 42 -9.68 -6.93 -10.61
C SER A 42 -8.20 -6.69 -10.32
N SER A 43 -7.83 -5.44 -10.07
CA SER A 43 -6.47 -5.03 -9.69
C SER A 43 -6.31 -4.69 -8.19
N LYS A 44 -7.30 -5.00 -7.34
CA LYS A 44 -7.35 -4.53 -5.93
C LYS A 44 -6.13 -4.92 -5.09
N GLY A 45 -5.56 -6.10 -5.31
CA GLY A 45 -4.40 -6.60 -4.57
C GLY A 45 -3.03 -6.10 -5.06
N PHE A 46 -2.97 -5.23 -6.06
CA PHE A 46 -1.73 -4.75 -6.68
C PHE A 46 -1.67 -3.23 -6.75
N SER A 47 -0.59 -2.64 -6.24
CA SER A 47 -0.38 -1.20 -6.34
C SER A 47 0.18 -0.78 -7.71
N ILE A 48 -0.53 0.09 -8.42
CA ILE A 48 -0.06 0.65 -9.70
C ILE A 48 1.16 1.56 -9.54
N ASP A 49 1.45 2.02 -8.32
CA ASP A 49 2.64 2.84 -8.04
C ASP A 49 3.94 2.02 -8.15
N ILE A 50 3.86 0.68 -8.02
CA ILE A 50 4.98 -0.22 -8.34
C ILE A 50 5.37 -0.07 -9.82
N CYS A 51 4.38 0.13 -10.71
CA CYS A 51 4.68 0.39 -12.12
C CYS A 51 5.40 1.74 -12.29
N ALA A 52 5.07 2.75 -11.49
CA ALA A 52 5.75 4.05 -11.54
C ALA A 52 7.23 3.91 -11.20
N THR A 53 7.53 3.28 -10.05
CA THR A 53 8.91 3.15 -9.55
C THR A 53 9.77 2.37 -10.54
N MET A 54 9.26 1.24 -11.06
CA MET A 54 9.97 0.42 -12.04
C MET A 54 10.18 1.13 -13.38
N LEU A 55 9.16 1.80 -13.91
CA LEU A 55 9.29 2.51 -15.20
C LEU A 55 10.28 3.68 -15.11
N ILE A 56 10.20 4.48 -14.05
CA ILE A 56 11.08 5.64 -13.85
C ILE A 56 12.52 5.16 -13.60
N ALA A 57 12.71 4.19 -12.70
CA ALA A 57 14.04 3.68 -12.38
C ALA A 57 14.71 2.99 -13.58
N SER A 58 14.00 2.15 -14.33
CA SER A 58 14.55 1.51 -15.53
C SER A 58 14.84 2.50 -16.66
N THR A 59 14.04 3.56 -16.81
CA THR A 59 14.33 4.63 -17.78
C THR A 59 15.62 5.35 -17.40
N LEU A 60 15.79 5.74 -16.14
CA LEU A 60 17.03 6.37 -15.65
C LEU A 60 18.25 5.47 -15.85
N ARG A 61 18.14 4.16 -15.63
CA ARG A 61 19.25 3.21 -15.88
C ARG A 61 19.67 3.16 -17.35
N ILE A 62 18.74 3.28 -18.29
CA ILE A 62 19.08 3.32 -19.72
C ILE A 62 19.88 4.59 -20.03
N PHE A 63 19.51 5.74 -19.47
CA PHE A 63 20.30 6.97 -19.63
C PHE A 63 21.65 6.90 -18.93
N TYR A 64 21.73 6.31 -17.73
CA TYR A 64 22.98 6.03 -17.05
C TYR A 64 23.93 5.19 -17.92
N TYR A 65 23.42 4.15 -18.60
CA TYR A 65 24.22 3.29 -19.49
C TYR A 65 24.95 4.07 -20.60
N ILE A 66 24.35 5.17 -21.09
CA ILE A 66 24.97 6.00 -22.14
C ILE A 66 26.24 6.68 -21.61
N ASN A 67 26.26 7.04 -20.33
CA ASN A 67 27.39 7.68 -19.68
C ASN A 67 28.42 6.66 -19.23
N GLU A 68 27.97 5.59 -18.57
CA GLU A 68 28.83 4.57 -18.00
C GLU A 68 28.23 3.17 -18.29
N PRO A 69 28.70 2.50 -19.35
CA PRO A 69 28.18 1.20 -19.76
C PRO A 69 28.43 0.14 -18.69
N PHE A 70 27.35 -0.52 -18.26
CA PHE A 70 27.40 -1.67 -17.36
C PHE A 70 27.04 -2.97 -18.10
N GLU A 71 26.92 -4.09 -17.40
CA GLU A 71 26.63 -5.40 -18.01
C GLU A 71 25.39 -5.38 -18.93
N ILE A 72 25.55 -5.88 -20.17
CA ILE A 72 24.50 -5.89 -21.19
C ILE A 72 23.25 -6.66 -20.72
N SER A 73 23.43 -7.67 -19.86
CA SER A 73 22.32 -8.42 -19.24
C SER A 73 21.40 -7.52 -18.42
N LEU A 74 21.97 -6.60 -17.64
CA LEU A 74 21.19 -5.64 -16.84
C LEU A 74 20.53 -4.58 -17.73
N LEU A 75 21.17 -4.20 -18.84
CA LEU A 75 20.57 -3.29 -19.82
C LEU A 75 19.33 -3.94 -20.47
N ARG A 76 19.47 -5.21 -20.91
CA ARG A 76 18.36 -6.01 -21.43
C ARG A 76 17.24 -6.13 -20.40
N GLN A 77 17.58 -6.35 -19.14
CA GLN A 77 16.62 -6.38 -18.04
C GLN A 77 15.82 -5.07 -17.94
N CYS A 78 16.44 -3.90 -18.13
CA CYS A 78 15.75 -2.61 -18.11
C CYS A 78 14.69 -2.51 -19.22
N PHE A 79 15.01 -2.94 -20.45
CA PHE A 79 14.04 -2.96 -21.54
C PHE A 79 12.88 -3.94 -21.29
N VAL A 80 13.19 -5.15 -20.81
CA VAL A 80 12.18 -6.15 -20.42
C VAL A 80 11.29 -5.61 -19.28
N MET A 81 11.89 -4.93 -18.30
CA MET A 81 11.20 -4.32 -17.17
C MET A 81 10.23 -3.23 -17.64
N ILE A 82 10.65 -2.35 -18.54
CA ILE A 82 9.78 -1.31 -19.12
C ILE A 82 8.62 -1.96 -19.87
N PHE A 83 8.91 -2.93 -20.74
CA PHE A 83 7.89 -3.61 -21.53
C PHE A 83 6.80 -4.25 -20.65
N ILE A 84 7.18 -5.06 -19.66
CA ILE A 84 6.19 -5.75 -18.82
C ILE A 84 5.41 -4.76 -17.95
N HIS A 85 6.03 -3.68 -17.46
CA HIS A 85 5.35 -2.69 -16.64
C HIS A 85 4.39 -1.80 -17.43
N VAL A 86 4.67 -1.49 -18.70
CA VAL A 86 3.70 -0.80 -19.56
C VAL A 86 2.45 -1.68 -19.78
N LEU A 87 2.64 -2.98 -20.01
CA LEU A 87 1.52 -3.93 -20.14
C LEU A 87 0.74 -4.08 -18.83
N LEU A 88 1.45 -4.24 -17.71
CA LEU A 88 0.86 -4.36 -16.39
C LEU A 88 0.08 -3.11 -16.01
N LEU A 89 0.62 -1.93 -16.24
CA LEU A 89 -0.05 -0.66 -16.01
C LEU A 89 -1.35 -0.55 -16.82
N ARG A 90 -1.32 -0.89 -18.12
CA ARG A 90 -2.50 -0.86 -18.99
C ARG A 90 -3.61 -1.78 -18.47
N VAL A 91 -3.25 -3.00 -18.05
CA VAL A 91 -4.22 -3.97 -17.54
C VAL A 91 -4.72 -3.60 -16.15
N ALA A 92 -3.85 -3.10 -15.28
CA ALA A 92 -4.22 -2.67 -13.94
C ALA A 92 -5.21 -1.49 -13.98
N ILE A 93 -4.98 -0.49 -14.83
CA ILE A 93 -5.92 0.63 -15.01
C ILE A 93 -7.26 0.13 -15.56
N LYS A 94 -7.25 -0.78 -16.54
CA LYS A 94 -8.48 -1.32 -17.14
C LYS A 94 -9.40 -2.05 -16.15
N TYR A 95 -8.83 -2.71 -15.15
CA TYR A 95 -9.57 -3.48 -14.14
C TYR A 95 -9.55 -2.82 -12.76
N ARG A 96 -9.33 -1.50 -12.73
CA ARG A 96 -9.38 -0.69 -11.51
C ARG A 96 -10.83 -0.30 -11.21
N ASP A 97 -11.19 -0.34 -9.94
CA ASP A 97 -12.49 0.10 -9.45
C ASP A 97 -12.51 1.65 -9.28
N PRO A 98 -13.32 2.39 -10.06
CA PRO A 98 -13.38 3.86 -9.95
C PRO A 98 -13.97 4.34 -8.63
N ALA A 99 -14.94 3.60 -8.07
CA ALA A 99 -15.63 3.99 -6.84
C ALA A 99 -14.66 3.95 -5.65
N GLU A 100 -13.87 2.89 -5.53
CA GLU A 100 -12.84 2.77 -4.48
C GLU A 100 -11.79 3.88 -4.56
N THR A 101 -11.51 4.39 -5.76
CA THR A 101 -10.48 5.40 -6.00
C THR A 101 -10.93 6.83 -5.66
N ALA A 102 -12.23 7.11 -5.65
CA ALA A 102 -12.77 8.46 -5.42
C ALA A 102 -12.99 8.77 -3.93
N TYR A 103 -13.58 7.84 -3.16
CA TYR A 103 -13.96 8.08 -1.76
C TYR A 103 -12.79 8.12 -0.77
N LEU A 104 -11.63 7.61 -1.16
CA LEU A 104 -10.52 7.41 -0.24
C LEU A 104 -9.49 8.54 -0.27
N ARG A 105 -9.69 9.61 -1.07
CA ARG A 105 -8.67 10.64 -1.25
C ARG A 105 -8.70 11.69 -0.14
N TYR A 106 -7.52 12.02 0.40
CA TYR A 106 -7.33 13.12 1.35
C TYR A 106 -6.22 14.05 0.85
N GLU A 107 -6.35 15.33 1.19
CA GLU A 107 -5.36 16.36 0.87
C GLU A 107 -4.72 16.83 2.17
N GLU A 108 -3.39 16.93 2.17
CA GLU A 108 -2.67 17.65 3.23
C GLU A 108 -1.85 18.78 2.63
N SER A 109 -1.92 19.95 3.29
CA SER A 109 -1.23 21.17 2.88
C SER A 109 0.28 21.06 3.11
N TRP A 110 1.05 20.88 2.03
CA TRP A 110 2.52 20.94 2.07
C TRP A 110 3.05 22.26 2.63
N PRO A 111 2.51 23.45 2.26
CA PRO A 111 2.99 24.72 2.80
C PRO A 111 2.84 24.81 4.32
N GLU A 112 1.72 24.33 4.87
CA GLU A 112 1.50 24.31 6.32
C GLU A 112 2.44 23.37 7.03
N PHE A 113 2.70 22.19 6.46
CA PHE A 113 3.70 21.28 6.97
C PHE A 113 5.08 21.91 6.99
N PHE A 114 5.54 22.48 5.87
CA PHE A 114 6.86 23.09 5.82
C PHE A 114 6.97 24.23 6.80
N ARG A 115 5.95 25.10 6.89
CA ARG A 115 5.91 26.17 7.89
C ARG A 115 5.98 25.61 9.32
N SER A 116 5.19 24.60 9.65
CA SER A 116 5.17 23.99 10.99
C SER A 116 6.49 23.29 11.32
N ALA A 117 7.03 22.50 10.40
CA ALA A 117 8.28 21.77 10.58
C ALA A 117 9.48 22.72 10.65
N TRP A 118 9.51 23.74 9.80
CA TRP A 118 10.53 24.79 9.79
C TRP A 118 10.51 25.58 11.10
N ASN A 119 9.34 26.05 11.53
CA ASN A 119 9.22 26.78 12.79
C ASN A 119 9.64 25.91 13.98
N ALA A 120 9.25 24.63 14.01
CA ALA A 120 9.68 23.71 15.06
C ALA A 120 11.18 23.41 15.04
N ALA A 121 11.84 23.49 13.89
CA ALA A 121 13.28 23.24 13.75
C ALA A 121 14.12 24.47 14.09
N TRP A 122 13.68 25.66 13.68
CA TRP A 122 14.53 26.86 13.66
C TRP A 122 14.06 28.03 14.53
N ASN A 123 12.82 27.99 15.03
CA ASN A 123 12.34 28.96 16.03
C ASN A 123 12.11 28.22 17.37
N PRO A 124 13.19 27.83 18.08
CA PRO A 124 13.04 27.20 19.39
C PRO A 124 12.38 28.19 20.36
N THR A 125 11.39 27.74 21.11
CA THR A 125 11.04 28.38 22.38
C THR A 125 12.23 28.21 23.31
N ASP A 126 12.78 29.32 23.83
CA ASP A 126 13.89 29.31 24.77
C ASP A 126 13.52 28.51 26.04
N GLU A 127 13.89 27.23 26.07
CA GLU A 127 13.90 26.46 27.31
C GLU A 127 15.27 26.66 27.97
N GLY A 128 15.25 27.44 29.05
CA GLY A 128 16.40 28.02 29.71
C GLY A 128 17.47 27.02 30.15
N SER A 129 18.71 27.36 29.80
CA SER A 129 19.93 26.88 30.43
C SER A 129 20.80 28.11 30.72
N VAL A 130 20.50 28.80 31.83
CA VAL A 130 21.18 30.05 32.20
C VAL A 130 22.55 29.76 32.86
N TYR A 131 22.76 28.56 33.40
CA TYR A 131 24.00 28.16 34.07
C TYR A 131 24.72 27.02 33.35
N GLY A 132 26.03 27.15 33.16
CA GLY A 132 26.91 26.16 32.53
C GLY A 132 28.19 26.81 31.97
N ASP A 133 29.28 26.05 31.94
CA ASP A 133 30.57 26.49 31.38
C ASP A 133 30.44 26.77 29.86
N PRO A 134 31.25 27.68 29.27
CA PRO A 134 31.16 28.03 27.85
C PRO A 134 31.27 26.83 26.91
N LEU A 135 32.12 25.85 27.25
CA LEU A 135 32.29 24.62 26.47
C LEU A 135 31.04 23.74 26.54
N GLU A 136 30.42 23.65 27.72
CA GLU A 136 29.20 22.87 27.93
C GLU A 136 28.00 23.50 27.20
N LYS A 137 27.90 24.83 27.20
CA LYS A 137 26.93 25.58 26.40
C LYS A 137 27.08 25.32 24.90
N ALA A 138 28.32 25.38 24.39
CA ALA A 138 28.59 25.10 22.98
C ALA A 138 28.25 23.65 22.60
N SER A 139 28.61 22.68 23.44
CA SER A 139 28.26 21.26 23.25
C SER A 139 26.73 21.04 23.25
N ASN A 140 26.02 21.59 24.24
CA ASN A 140 24.57 21.48 24.35
C ASN A 140 23.86 22.16 23.16
N ALA A 141 24.35 23.31 22.71
CA ALA A 141 23.84 23.98 21.51
C ALA A 141 24.04 23.12 20.25
N ALA A 142 25.21 22.49 20.09
CA ALA A 142 25.49 21.59 18.97
C ALA A 142 24.58 20.35 19.00
N VAL A 143 24.40 19.71 20.15
CA VAL A 143 23.51 18.56 20.31
C VAL A 143 22.05 18.93 20.00
N GLN A 144 21.59 20.08 20.49
CA GLN A 144 20.24 20.57 20.18
C GLN A 144 20.07 20.87 18.69
N TYR A 145 21.07 21.47 18.04
CA TYR A 145 21.07 21.71 16.60
C TYR A 145 20.94 20.39 15.82
N VAL A 146 21.76 19.39 16.14
CA VAL A 146 21.72 18.07 15.50
C VAL A 146 20.36 17.40 15.69
N ARG A 147 19.79 17.45 16.91
CA ARG A 147 18.45 16.91 17.19
C ARG A 147 17.37 17.60 16.35
N ARG A 148 17.38 18.93 16.27
CA ARG A 148 16.40 19.69 15.46
C ARG A 148 16.49 19.36 13.97
N VAL A 149 17.71 19.27 13.44
CA VAL A 149 17.93 18.82 12.05
C VAL A 149 17.41 17.40 11.86
N SER A 150 17.74 16.49 12.77
CA SER A 150 17.27 15.10 12.73
C SER A 150 15.74 15.02 12.77
N ASP A 151 15.08 15.78 13.64
CA ASP A 151 13.62 15.80 13.76
C ASP A 151 12.94 16.42 12.53
N PHE A 152 13.55 17.46 11.94
CA PHE A 152 13.08 18.01 10.68
C PHE A 152 13.20 16.99 9.54
N CYS A 153 14.38 16.39 9.39
CA CYS A 153 14.64 15.35 8.40
C CYS A 153 13.73 14.14 8.59
N GLY A 154 13.50 13.70 9.83
CA GLY A 154 12.58 12.61 10.16
C GLY A 154 11.14 12.93 9.80
N ARG A 155 10.64 14.13 10.15
CA ARG A 155 9.31 14.60 9.75
C ARG A 155 9.17 14.70 8.23
N LEU A 156 10.19 15.23 7.55
CA LEU A 156 10.22 15.31 6.09
C LEU A 156 10.23 13.91 5.47
N PHE A 157 11.02 12.99 5.99
CA PHE A 157 11.08 11.61 5.52
C PHE A 157 9.71 10.92 5.65
N LEU A 158 9.08 11.00 6.83
CA LEU A 158 7.72 10.47 7.02
C LEU A 158 6.71 11.13 6.07
N ARG A 159 6.84 12.44 5.83
CA ARG A 159 6.02 13.18 4.86
C ARG A 159 6.19 12.63 3.44
N LEU A 160 7.43 12.33 3.05
CA LEU A 160 7.74 11.72 1.74
C LEU A 160 7.17 10.31 1.63
N LEU A 161 7.11 9.53 2.72
CA LEU A 161 6.45 8.20 2.69
C LEU A 161 4.97 8.29 2.32
N PHE A 162 4.27 9.37 2.73
CA PHE A 162 2.86 9.57 2.35
C PHE A 162 2.65 9.79 0.85
N LEU A 163 3.67 10.23 0.09
CA LEU A 163 3.56 10.30 -1.38
C LEU A 163 3.34 8.93 -2.02
N TYR A 164 3.73 7.85 -1.34
CA TYR A 164 3.49 6.49 -1.79
C TYR A 164 2.11 5.96 -1.37
N ASP A 165 1.34 6.68 -0.54
CA ASP A 165 -0.07 6.34 -0.27
C ASP A 165 -0.93 6.79 -1.46
N ALA A 166 -1.53 5.83 -2.15
CA ALA A 166 -2.43 6.09 -3.28
C ALA A 166 -3.66 6.95 -2.93
N ARG A 167 -3.98 7.12 -1.64
CA ARG A 167 -5.06 8.00 -1.15
C ARG A 167 -4.64 9.46 -1.02
N TYR A 168 -3.36 9.70 -0.78
CA TYR A 168 -2.86 11.05 -0.66
C TYR A 168 -2.96 11.75 -2.02
N ILE A 169 -3.64 12.89 -2.11
CA ILE A 169 -3.70 13.64 -3.37
C ILE A 169 -2.32 14.22 -3.64
N ARG A 170 -1.60 13.63 -4.60
CA ARG A 170 -0.27 14.07 -4.95
C ARG A 170 -0.32 15.38 -5.72
N PRO A 171 0.74 16.22 -5.62
CA PRO A 171 0.90 17.36 -6.52
C PRO A 171 0.72 16.93 -7.98
N PHE A 172 -0.03 17.72 -8.75
CA PHE A 172 -0.41 17.42 -10.15
C PHE A 172 -1.13 16.09 -10.37
N ARG A 173 -1.69 15.48 -9.30
CA ARG A 173 -2.26 14.13 -9.29
C ARG A 173 -1.30 13.08 -9.88
N PHE A 174 0.00 13.26 -9.61
CA PHE A 174 1.05 12.41 -10.13
C PHE A 174 0.67 10.93 -10.03
N TRP A 175 0.69 10.19 -11.14
CA TRP A 175 0.39 8.75 -11.20
C TRP A 175 -1.00 8.32 -10.65
N GLN A 176 -1.93 9.27 -10.45
CA GLN A 176 -3.31 9.03 -9.98
C GLN A 176 -4.35 9.43 -11.04
N TRP A 177 -3.94 9.41 -12.30
CA TRP A 177 -4.74 9.76 -13.45
C TRP A 177 -5.77 8.67 -13.79
N ASP A 178 -6.88 9.07 -14.38
CA ASP A 178 -7.96 8.14 -14.73
C ASP A 178 -7.68 7.45 -16.07
N GLY A 179 -7.07 8.16 -17.02
CA GLY A 179 -6.81 7.67 -18.37
C GLY A 179 -5.39 7.14 -18.57
N TYR A 180 -5.26 5.98 -19.22
CA TYR A 180 -3.96 5.42 -19.62
C TYR A 180 -3.10 6.38 -20.47
N SER A 181 -3.72 7.24 -21.27
CA SER A 181 -3.02 8.21 -22.11
C SER A 181 -2.16 9.19 -21.31
N GLN A 182 -2.63 9.64 -20.14
CA GLN A 182 -1.89 10.58 -19.28
C GLN A 182 -0.61 9.95 -18.72
N TYR A 183 -0.65 8.65 -18.40
CA TYR A 183 0.54 7.90 -18.00
C TYR A 183 1.58 7.84 -19.14
N MET A 184 1.13 7.59 -20.38
CA MET A 184 2.03 7.53 -21.54
C MET A 184 2.61 8.90 -21.89
N GLN A 185 1.82 9.98 -21.76
CA GLN A 185 2.30 11.35 -21.92
C GLN A 185 3.39 11.68 -20.90
N PHE A 186 3.19 11.31 -19.63
CA PHE A 186 4.21 11.46 -18.61
C PHE A 186 5.49 10.67 -18.94
N LEU A 187 5.37 9.40 -19.35
CA LEU A 187 6.54 8.59 -19.71
C LEU A 187 7.29 9.14 -20.93
N GLY A 188 6.56 9.57 -21.97
CA GLY A 188 7.15 10.23 -23.13
C GLY A 188 7.83 11.54 -22.76
N GLY A 189 7.20 12.35 -21.90
CA GLY A 189 7.77 13.57 -21.36
C GLY A 189 9.02 13.32 -20.50
N LEU A 190 9.02 12.26 -19.68
CA LEU A 190 10.18 11.84 -18.90
C LEU A 190 11.35 11.50 -19.83
N VAL A 191 11.16 10.64 -20.82
CA VAL A 191 12.20 10.28 -21.79
C VAL A 191 12.69 11.53 -22.52
N LEU A 192 11.79 12.38 -23.02
CA LEU A 192 12.16 13.62 -23.70
C LEU A 192 12.99 14.56 -22.80
N SER A 193 12.58 14.72 -21.54
CA SER A 193 13.30 15.56 -20.58
C SER A 193 14.70 15.01 -20.26
N LEU A 194 14.82 13.69 -20.07
CA LEU A 194 16.10 13.03 -19.83
C LEU A 194 17.01 13.11 -21.07
N THR A 195 16.45 12.97 -22.28
CA THR A 195 17.18 13.20 -23.53
C THR A 195 17.67 14.65 -23.63
N ALA A 196 16.83 15.63 -23.31
CA ALA A 196 17.26 17.04 -23.32
C ALA A 196 18.40 17.29 -22.32
N VAL A 197 18.29 16.77 -21.10
CA VAL A 197 19.36 16.81 -20.09
C VAL A 197 20.62 16.12 -20.61
N GLN A 198 20.50 14.94 -21.24
CA GLN A 198 21.63 14.21 -21.82
C GLN A 198 22.31 14.99 -22.94
N LEU A 199 21.56 15.69 -23.80
CA LEU A 199 22.15 16.49 -24.88
C LEU A 199 22.90 17.71 -24.36
N VAL A 200 22.41 18.34 -23.28
CA VAL A 200 23.04 19.53 -22.68
C VAL A 200 24.23 19.16 -21.80
N PHE A 201 24.10 18.12 -20.97
CA PHE A 201 25.05 17.79 -19.92
C PHE A 201 25.79 16.45 -20.13
N GLY A 202 25.58 15.76 -21.24
CA GLY A 202 26.08 14.40 -21.47
C GLY A 202 27.59 14.24 -21.47
N LYS A 203 28.35 15.33 -21.65
CA LYS A 203 29.83 15.33 -21.54
C LYS A 203 30.32 15.42 -20.09
N THR A 204 29.44 15.65 -19.12
CA THR A 204 29.81 15.78 -17.72
C THR A 204 29.83 14.42 -17.04
N GLU A 205 30.90 14.14 -16.30
CA GLU A 205 31.08 12.87 -15.57
C GLU A 205 30.03 12.71 -14.45
N TRP A 206 29.60 13.81 -13.83
CA TRP A 206 28.62 13.82 -12.74
C TRP A 206 27.22 13.37 -13.15
N LEU A 207 26.83 13.54 -14.43
CA LEU A 207 25.47 13.21 -14.87
C LEU A 207 25.18 11.71 -14.74
N GLY A 208 26.16 10.86 -15.06
CA GLY A 208 26.03 9.41 -14.93
C GLY A 208 25.77 9.01 -13.48
N LEU A 209 26.55 9.56 -12.55
CA LEU A 209 26.38 9.32 -11.11
C LEU A 209 25.01 9.77 -10.59
N VAL A 210 24.48 10.90 -11.08
CA VAL A 210 23.14 11.37 -10.72
C VAL A 210 22.06 10.39 -11.21
N PHE A 211 22.10 9.96 -12.47
CA PHE A 211 21.15 8.98 -12.99
C PHE A 211 21.23 7.64 -12.27
N ALA A 212 22.44 7.14 -12.01
CA ALA A 212 22.66 5.92 -11.23
C ALA A 212 22.04 6.05 -9.84
N SER A 213 22.40 7.10 -9.10
CA SER A 213 21.93 7.34 -7.73
C SER A 213 20.42 7.49 -7.67
N CYS A 214 19.82 8.31 -8.54
CA CYS A 214 18.37 8.48 -8.61
C CYS A 214 17.66 7.17 -8.96
N SER A 215 18.17 6.39 -9.91
CA SER A 215 17.56 5.12 -10.30
C SER A 215 17.56 4.09 -9.17
N PHE A 216 18.64 4.02 -8.39
CA PHE A 216 18.76 3.11 -7.25
C PHE A 216 17.89 3.57 -6.08
N LEU A 217 17.84 4.88 -5.79
CA LEU A 217 16.99 5.42 -4.73
C LEU A 217 15.50 5.27 -5.03
N ILE A 218 15.08 5.41 -6.30
CA ILE A 218 13.68 5.19 -6.69
C ILE A 218 13.35 3.69 -6.67
N GLU A 219 14.29 2.82 -7.03
CA GLU A 219 14.07 1.37 -6.93
C GLU A 219 14.00 0.90 -5.48
N SER A 220 14.77 1.51 -4.58
CA SER A 220 14.79 1.11 -3.17
C SER A 220 13.46 1.31 -2.44
N THR A 221 12.59 2.17 -2.97
CA THR A 221 11.24 2.40 -2.45
C THR A 221 10.17 1.49 -3.07
N LEU A 222 10.54 0.59 -3.99
CA LEU A 222 9.61 -0.32 -4.68
C LEU A 222 8.59 -1.02 -3.75
N PRO A 223 8.97 -1.58 -2.59
CA PRO A 223 8.00 -2.29 -1.74
C PRO A 223 6.99 -1.37 -1.05
N LEU A 224 7.30 -0.07 -0.93
CA LEU A 224 6.56 0.87 -0.09
C LEU A 224 5.09 1.06 -0.49
N PRO A 225 4.72 1.28 -1.77
CA PRO A 225 3.30 1.31 -2.15
C PRO A 225 2.51 0.06 -1.76
N GLN A 226 3.14 -1.11 -1.80
CA GLN A 226 2.47 -2.37 -1.53
C GLN A 226 2.29 -2.59 -0.02
N ILE A 227 3.28 -2.18 0.80
CA ILE A 227 3.17 -2.12 2.26
C ILE A 227 1.95 -1.27 2.66
N LEU A 228 1.83 -0.07 2.09
CA LEU A 228 0.71 0.81 2.37
C LEU A 228 -0.63 0.23 1.90
N LEU A 229 -0.63 -0.46 0.75
CA LEU A 229 -1.80 -1.15 0.23
C LEU A 229 -2.27 -2.29 1.15
N PHE A 230 -1.37 -3.13 1.66
CA PHE A 230 -1.72 -4.20 2.60
C PHE A 230 -2.22 -3.67 3.92
N GLN A 231 -1.57 -2.66 4.47
CA GLN A 231 -2.02 -2.05 5.72
C GLN A 231 -3.44 -1.48 5.62
N ARG A 232 -3.81 -0.96 4.44
CA ARG A 232 -5.14 -0.41 4.16
C ARG A 232 -6.18 -1.50 3.90
N SER A 233 -5.89 -2.39 2.96
CA SER A 233 -6.83 -3.42 2.51
C SER A 233 -7.05 -4.52 3.55
N ARG A 234 -6.06 -4.71 4.45
CA ARG A 234 -6.07 -5.75 5.49
C ARG A 234 -6.26 -7.16 4.95
N THR A 235 -5.92 -7.37 3.68
CA THR A 235 -5.99 -8.65 2.97
C THR A 235 -4.85 -8.72 1.96
N VAL A 236 -4.42 -9.94 1.63
CA VAL A 236 -3.47 -10.20 0.55
C VAL A 236 -4.13 -10.94 -0.61
N GLU A 237 -5.46 -11.02 -0.59
CA GLU A 237 -6.22 -11.58 -1.69
C GLU A 237 -5.85 -10.87 -3.00
N ASN A 238 -5.50 -11.67 -4.00
CA ASN A 238 -5.09 -11.24 -5.35
C ASN A 238 -3.65 -10.75 -5.51
N PHE A 239 -2.88 -10.66 -4.43
CA PHE A 239 -1.42 -10.48 -4.53
C PHE A 239 -0.71 -11.80 -4.87
N LYS A 240 0.45 -11.71 -5.52
CA LYS A 240 1.20 -12.89 -5.98
C LYS A 240 2.43 -13.17 -5.13
N THR A 241 2.46 -14.37 -4.54
CA THR A 241 3.62 -14.85 -3.76
C THR A 241 4.89 -14.90 -4.59
N ILE A 242 4.82 -15.28 -5.88
CA ILE A 242 6.00 -15.32 -6.76
C ILE A 242 6.62 -13.93 -6.97
N LEU A 243 5.80 -12.87 -6.96
CA LEU A 243 6.27 -11.50 -7.04
C LEU A 243 7.10 -11.15 -5.78
N LEU A 244 6.56 -11.44 -4.60
CA LEU A 244 7.27 -11.24 -3.33
C LEU A 244 8.58 -12.02 -3.26
N LEU A 245 8.55 -13.30 -3.64
CA LEU A 245 9.74 -14.15 -3.65
C LEU A 245 10.80 -13.61 -4.61
N SER A 246 10.39 -13.10 -5.77
CA SER A 246 11.32 -12.49 -6.73
C SER A 246 11.99 -11.23 -6.19
N TRP A 247 11.30 -10.43 -5.38
CA TRP A 247 11.88 -9.25 -4.73
C TRP A 247 12.91 -9.64 -3.68
N LEU A 248 12.57 -10.58 -2.78
CA LEU A 248 13.51 -11.08 -1.78
C LEU A 248 14.76 -11.72 -2.41
N GLY A 249 14.58 -12.55 -3.43
CA GLY A 249 15.69 -13.21 -4.14
C GLY A 249 16.57 -12.21 -4.89
N GLY A 250 15.96 -11.20 -5.51
CA GLY A 250 16.67 -10.11 -6.19
C GLY A 250 17.48 -9.25 -5.23
N ASP A 251 16.88 -8.85 -4.10
CA ASP A 251 17.55 -8.04 -3.07
C ASP A 251 18.73 -8.77 -2.44
N LEU A 252 18.57 -10.07 -2.15
CA LEU A 252 19.66 -10.90 -1.63
C LEU A 252 20.82 -10.95 -2.62
N THR A 253 20.52 -11.20 -3.90
CA THR A 253 21.53 -11.24 -4.97
C THR A 253 22.22 -9.88 -5.13
N LYS A 254 21.46 -8.78 -5.06
CA LYS A 254 21.98 -7.41 -5.16
C LYS A 254 22.94 -7.09 -4.01
N ILE A 255 22.55 -7.38 -2.77
CA ILE A 255 23.41 -7.17 -1.59
C ILE A 255 24.66 -8.06 -1.69
N SER A 256 24.53 -9.34 -2.05
CA SER A 256 25.68 -10.22 -2.24
C SER A 256 26.65 -9.66 -3.28
N TYR A 257 26.15 -9.13 -4.39
CA TYR A 257 26.97 -8.49 -5.41
C TYR A 257 27.67 -7.22 -4.88
N LEU A 258 26.96 -6.34 -4.16
CA LEU A 258 27.53 -5.10 -3.65
C LEU A 258 28.56 -5.31 -2.52
N VAL A 259 28.45 -6.40 -1.76
CA VAL A 259 29.36 -6.71 -0.64
C VAL A 259 30.56 -7.54 -1.08
N TYR A 260 30.37 -8.50 -1.99
CA TYR A 260 31.42 -9.48 -2.35
C TYR A 260 31.86 -9.41 -3.82
N GLY A 261 31.11 -8.72 -4.68
CA GLY A 261 31.31 -8.73 -6.13
C GLY A 261 32.01 -7.49 -6.68
N THR A 262 32.28 -6.47 -5.86
CA THR A 262 32.90 -5.21 -6.30
C THR A 262 33.61 -4.51 -5.15
N ASP A 263 34.81 -3.98 -5.44
CA ASP A 263 35.71 -3.38 -4.44
C ASP A 263 35.49 -1.87 -4.24
N ASN A 264 34.79 -1.21 -5.17
CA ASN A 264 34.59 0.25 -5.18
C ASN A 264 33.11 0.61 -5.36
N VAL A 265 32.33 0.49 -4.29
CA VAL A 265 30.91 0.86 -4.29
C VAL A 265 30.68 2.13 -3.49
N GLY A 266 30.01 3.09 -4.10
CA GLY A 266 29.54 4.29 -3.39
C GLY A 266 28.60 3.91 -2.24
N PHE A 267 28.84 4.48 -1.05
CA PHE A 267 28.05 4.22 0.16
C PHE A 267 26.53 4.32 -0.07
N ILE A 268 26.09 5.25 -0.93
CA ILE A 268 24.69 5.45 -1.30
C ILE A 268 24.01 4.19 -1.86
N PHE A 269 24.73 3.37 -2.64
CA PHE A 269 24.17 2.17 -3.26
C PHE A 269 23.98 1.05 -2.24
N VAL A 270 24.92 0.90 -1.30
CA VAL A 270 24.81 -0.05 -0.19
C VAL A 270 23.67 0.37 0.74
N ALA A 271 23.62 1.65 1.12
CA ALA A 271 22.54 2.18 1.95
C ALA A 271 21.16 1.99 1.29
N ALA A 272 21.04 2.26 -0.01
CA ALA A 272 19.81 2.03 -0.76
C ALA A 272 19.42 0.55 -0.81
N ALA A 273 20.38 -0.37 -1.00
CA ALA A 273 20.11 -1.80 -1.05
C ALA A 273 19.67 -2.36 0.32
N VAL A 274 20.32 -1.92 1.41
CA VAL A 274 19.92 -2.28 2.78
C VAL A 274 18.54 -1.71 3.11
N PHE A 275 18.27 -0.47 2.69
CA PHE A 275 16.94 0.13 2.84
C PHE A 275 15.87 -0.66 2.08
N GLN A 276 16.12 -1.02 0.82
CA GLN A 276 15.23 -1.84 0.00
C GLN A 276 14.94 -3.19 0.66
N MET A 277 15.99 -3.87 1.14
CA MET A 277 15.85 -5.14 1.87
C MET A 277 15.03 -4.97 3.15
N SER A 278 15.23 -3.87 3.91
CA SER A 278 14.43 -3.61 5.12
C SER A 278 12.94 -3.48 4.82
N LEU A 279 12.57 -2.80 3.73
CA LEU A 279 11.17 -2.70 3.29
C LEU A 279 10.64 -4.05 2.80
N ASN A 280 11.47 -4.84 2.11
CA ASN A 280 11.11 -6.18 1.68
C ASN A 280 10.87 -7.14 2.86
N LEU A 281 11.57 -6.99 3.98
CA LEU A 281 11.27 -7.73 5.21
C LEU A 281 9.92 -7.29 5.82
N VAL A 282 9.63 -5.99 5.84
CA VAL A 282 8.36 -5.45 6.34
C VAL A 282 7.16 -5.97 5.54
N ILE A 283 7.22 -5.88 4.20
CA ILE A 283 6.13 -6.40 3.35
C ILE A 283 6.00 -7.92 3.48
N THR A 284 7.11 -8.65 3.64
CA THR A 284 7.08 -10.10 3.83
C THR A 284 6.36 -10.47 5.12
N TYR A 285 6.67 -9.78 6.21
CA TYR A 285 5.96 -9.93 7.47
C TYR A 285 4.47 -9.64 7.31
N GLN A 286 4.11 -8.49 6.73
CA GLN A 286 2.70 -8.13 6.49
C GLN A 286 1.97 -9.15 5.62
N PHE A 287 2.64 -9.67 4.59
CA PHE A 287 2.07 -10.66 3.70
C PHE A 287 1.68 -11.92 4.46
N PHE A 288 2.58 -12.49 5.27
CA PHE A 288 2.27 -13.69 6.04
C PHE A 288 1.23 -13.42 7.12
N TYR A 289 1.28 -12.26 7.78
CA TYR A 289 0.30 -11.86 8.78
C TYR A 289 -1.12 -11.79 8.19
N PHE A 290 -1.33 -11.03 7.12
CA PHE A 290 -2.66 -10.91 6.50
C PHE A 290 -3.09 -12.19 5.79
N LYS A 291 -2.16 -12.97 5.21
CA LYS A 291 -2.48 -14.29 4.65
C LYS A 291 -3.05 -15.24 5.69
N HIS A 292 -2.50 -15.22 6.90
CA HIS A 292 -3.02 -16.01 8.00
C HIS A 292 -4.45 -15.55 8.37
N MET A 293 -4.67 -14.23 8.48
CA MET A 293 -6.00 -13.67 8.75
C MET A 293 -7.03 -14.04 7.68
N ASP A 294 -6.69 -13.90 6.40
CA ASP A 294 -7.56 -14.27 5.27
C ASP A 294 -7.97 -15.76 5.34
N THR A 295 -7.02 -16.62 5.71
CA THR A 295 -7.25 -18.07 5.86
C THR A 295 -8.20 -18.38 7.02
N VAL A 296 -8.03 -17.70 8.17
CA VAL A 296 -8.90 -17.86 9.34
C VAL A 296 -10.31 -17.37 9.02
N ASN A 297 -10.45 -16.19 8.44
CA ASN A 297 -11.74 -15.60 8.06
C ASN A 297 -12.47 -16.52 7.06
N SER A 298 -11.77 -17.08 6.07
CA SER A 298 -12.35 -18.01 5.10
C SER A 298 -12.89 -19.30 5.74
N ARG A 299 -12.26 -19.79 6.82
CA ARG A 299 -12.72 -20.99 7.55
C ARG A 299 -13.96 -20.72 8.41
N GLN A 300 -14.11 -19.49 8.93
CA GLN A 300 -15.28 -19.11 9.74
C GLN A 300 -16.55 -18.93 8.90
N VAL A 301 -16.42 -18.68 7.59
CA VAL A 301 -17.55 -18.45 6.66
C VAL A 301 -18.11 -19.76 6.08
N ILE A 302 -17.62 -20.94 6.49
CA ILE A 302 -18.26 -22.23 6.13
C ILE A 302 -19.63 -22.31 6.83
N PRO A 303 -20.77 -22.29 6.11
CA PRO A 303 -22.06 -22.47 6.75
C PRO A 303 -22.13 -23.87 7.36
N LEU A 304 -22.68 -23.97 8.56
CA LEU A 304 -23.09 -25.21 9.23
C LEU A 304 -24.22 -25.94 8.45
N SER A 305 -24.11 -26.09 7.13
CA SER A 305 -25.15 -26.73 6.30
C SER A 305 -25.12 -28.26 6.36
N HIS A 306 -24.29 -28.87 7.22
CA HIS A 306 -24.29 -30.32 7.43
C HIS A 306 -24.47 -30.78 8.89
N ALA A 307 -24.80 -29.88 9.82
CA ALA A 307 -25.33 -30.30 11.11
C ALA A 307 -26.86 -30.41 11.03
N LYS A 308 -27.35 -31.30 10.17
CA LYS A 308 -28.72 -31.81 10.33
C LYS A 308 -28.62 -32.93 11.37
N GLU A 309 -28.72 -32.54 12.64
CA GLU A 309 -29.11 -33.49 13.69
C GLU A 309 -30.46 -34.07 13.27
N GLU A 310 -30.47 -35.33 12.85
CA GLU A 310 -31.69 -36.12 12.79
C GLU A 310 -32.14 -36.35 14.23
N ILE A 311 -32.97 -35.44 14.74
CA ILE A 311 -33.81 -35.69 15.90
C ILE A 311 -34.91 -36.64 15.41
N PRO A 312 -35.02 -37.89 15.91
CA PRO A 312 -36.13 -38.76 15.57
C PRO A 312 -37.42 -38.11 16.08
N MET A 313 -38.37 -37.86 15.18
CA MET A 313 -39.71 -37.41 15.55
C MET A 313 -40.42 -38.56 16.28
N GLU A 314 -40.42 -38.53 17.60
CA GLU A 314 -41.35 -39.30 18.41
C GLU A 314 -42.78 -38.78 18.16
N GLU A 315 -43.67 -39.70 17.81
CA GLU A 315 -45.05 -39.47 17.42
C GLU A 315 -45.87 -38.90 18.60
N PHE A 316 -45.99 -37.58 18.68
CA PHE A 316 -46.90 -36.94 19.64
C PHE A 316 -48.35 -37.02 19.13
N ARG A 317 -49.04 -38.10 19.53
CA ARG A 317 -50.47 -38.31 19.31
C ARG A 317 -51.29 -37.29 20.12
N ALA A 318 -51.97 -36.36 19.44
CA ALA A 318 -52.90 -35.42 20.07
C ALA A 318 -54.19 -36.13 20.56
N PRO A 319 -54.74 -35.79 21.74
CA PRO A 319 -55.98 -36.37 22.21
C PRO A 319 -57.20 -35.71 21.55
N ALA A 320 -58.14 -36.54 21.11
CA ALA A 320 -59.42 -36.14 20.54
C ALA A 320 -60.32 -35.46 21.57
N THR A 321 -60.95 -34.33 21.21
CA THR A 321 -62.14 -33.81 21.90
C THR A 321 -63.17 -33.26 20.92
N PHE A 322 -64.22 -34.05 20.76
CA PHE A 322 -65.66 -33.73 20.78
C PHE A 322 -66.23 -32.51 20.03
N SER A 323 -67.21 -32.84 19.18
CA SER A 323 -68.11 -32.01 18.38
C SER A 323 -69.10 -31.14 19.17
N ALA A 324 -69.47 -29.99 18.62
CA ALA A 324 -70.85 -29.49 18.68
C ALA A 324 -71.19 -28.58 17.48
N SER A 325 -72.36 -28.84 16.91
CA SER A 325 -72.99 -28.27 15.71
C SER A 325 -73.71 -26.94 15.91
N SER A 326 -73.95 -26.20 14.81
CA SER A 326 -75.11 -25.33 14.49
C SER A 326 -74.67 -23.96 13.94
N SER A 327 -75.23 -23.32 12.91
CA SER A 327 -76.11 -23.66 11.78
C SER A 327 -76.29 -22.37 10.94
N ARG A 328 -76.66 -22.52 9.65
CA ARG A 328 -77.17 -21.52 8.68
C ARG A 328 -76.11 -20.55 8.11
N GLY A 329 -76.01 -20.27 6.81
CA GLY A 329 -76.80 -20.54 5.60
C GLY A 329 -76.18 -19.70 4.45
N PRO A 330 -76.48 -19.97 3.17
CA PRO A 330 -75.51 -19.84 2.07
C PRO A 330 -75.71 -18.55 1.23
N PHE A 331 -74.73 -18.15 0.40
CA PHE A 331 -74.91 -17.81 -1.03
C PHE A 331 -73.58 -17.37 -1.70
N SER A 332 -73.57 -17.58 -3.01
CA SER A 332 -72.47 -17.83 -3.94
C SER A 332 -71.72 -16.57 -4.47
N PRO A 333 -70.66 -16.75 -5.30
CA PRO A 333 -69.63 -15.76 -5.59
C PRO A 333 -69.90 -14.96 -6.88
N ILE A 334 -69.30 -13.78 -7.01
CA ILE A 334 -69.16 -13.09 -8.29
C ILE A 334 -67.73 -12.60 -8.48
N SER A 335 -67.24 -12.89 -9.68
CA SER A 335 -65.91 -12.66 -10.24
C SER A 335 -65.77 -11.26 -10.85
N SER A 336 -64.55 -11.00 -11.33
CA SER A 336 -64.18 -10.01 -12.36
C SER A 336 -64.08 -8.56 -11.84
N SER A 337 -63.16 -7.71 -12.26
CA SER A 337 -62.07 -7.81 -13.23
C SER A 337 -61.23 -6.53 -13.16
N GLN A 338 -60.07 -6.57 -13.81
CA GLN A 338 -59.41 -5.46 -14.53
C GLN A 338 -58.60 -4.40 -13.73
N PHE A 339 -57.28 -4.54 -13.88
CA PHE A 339 -56.25 -3.50 -13.93
C PHE A 339 -56.62 -2.34 -14.89
N PRO A 340 -56.15 -1.09 -14.65
CA PRO A 340 -54.82 -0.67 -15.14
C PRO A 340 -54.04 0.35 -14.28
N SER A 341 -52.70 0.20 -14.24
CA SER A 341 -51.73 1.33 -14.07
C SER A 341 -51.54 2.02 -15.44
N PRO A 342 -50.90 3.22 -15.63
CA PRO A 342 -49.96 3.94 -14.75
C PRO A 342 -50.05 5.50 -14.75
N ALA A 343 -49.44 6.19 -13.76
CA ALA A 343 -49.01 7.61 -13.86
C ALA A 343 -47.98 7.90 -12.75
N THR A 344 -46.69 8.06 -13.05
CA THR A 344 -45.96 9.33 -13.33
C THR A 344 -46.22 10.42 -12.28
N THR A 345 -45.28 10.61 -11.36
CA THR A 345 -45.21 11.74 -10.42
C THR A 345 -43.91 12.55 -10.65
N PRO A 346 -43.92 13.88 -10.46
CA PRO A 346 -42.98 14.79 -11.10
C PRO A 346 -41.77 15.16 -10.23
N ILE A 347 -40.73 15.58 -10.95
CA ILE A 347 -39.49 16.21 -10.51
C ILE A 347 -39.81 17.53 -9.78
N LEU A 348 -39.35 17.67 -8.54
CA LEU A 348 -39.34 18.95 -7.81
C LEU A 348 -37.90 19.39 -7.57
N ASN A 349 -37.56 20.55 -8.13
CA ASN A 349 -36.30 21.26 -7.98
C ASN A 349 -36.42 22.21 -6.76
N PRO A 350 -35.44 22.34 -5.85
CA PRO A 350 -35.41 23.46 -4.93
C PRO A 350 -34.29 24.45 -5.25
N LYS A 351 -34.71 25.69 -5.40
CA LYS A 351 -33.90 26.91 -5.36
C LYS A 351 -33.13 27.03 -4.05
N ILE A 352 -31.97 27.64 -4.18
CA ILE A 352 -31.05 28.09 -3.14
C ILE A 352 -31.75 29.10 -2.22
N ASP A 353 -31.67 28.90 -0.90
CA ASP A 353 -31.79 29.98 0.07
C ASP A 353 -30.87 29.73 1.27
N HIS A 354 -30.09 30.75 1.63
CA HIS A 354 -29.15 30.77 2.74
C HIS A 354 -29.91 30.93 4.07
N THR A 355 -29.64 30.09 5.09
CA THR A 355 -29.64 30.51 6.51
C THR A 355 -29.23 29.39 7.49
N ARG A 356 -28.08 29.64 8.12
CA ARG A 356 -27.55 29.21 9.43
C ARG A 356 -28.58 28.72 10.48
N SER A 357 -28.73 27.40 10.68
CA SER A 357 -29.33 26.80 11.91
C SER A 357 -29.19 25.27 12.06
N ARG A 358 -28.08 24.64 11.66
CA ARG A 358 -27.92 23.16 11.78
C ARG A 358 -26.62 22.67 12.42
N SER A 359 -25.78 23.58 12.92
CA SER A 359 -24.46 23.24 13.50
C SER A 359 -24.45 23.15 15.04
N SER A 360 -25.49 23.60 15.75
CA SER A 360 -25.50 23.56 17.23
C SER A 360 -25.98 22.22 17.79
N THR A 361 -26.96 21.58 17.15
CA THR A 361 -27.55 20.31 17.62
C THR A 361 -26.67 19.09 17.31
N PHE A 362 -25.80 19.15 16.29
CA PHE A 362 -24.88 18.06 15.97
C PHE A 362 -23.70 17.99 16.96
N ASN A 363 -23.13 19.14 17.32
CA ASN A 363 -22.02 19.23 18.26
C ASN A 363 -22.39 18.77 19.69
N GLU A 364 -23.65 18.98 20.10
CA GLU A 364 -24.11 18.58 21.43
C GLU A 364 -24.34 17.05 21.54
N HIS A 365 -24.73 16.41 20.43
CA HIS A 365 -24.90 14.97 20.37
C HIS A 365 -23.55 14.23 20.31
N GLU A 366 -22.58 14.79 19.57
CA GLU A 366 -21.21 14.25 19.48
C GLU A 366 -20.45 14.38 20.82
N ALA A 367 -20.66 15.49 21.55
CA ALA A 367 -20.10 15.67 22.89
C ALA A 367 -20.66 14.66 23.91
N LYS A 368 -21.95 14.31 23.82
CA LYS A 368 -22.58 13.29 24.68
C LYS A 368 -22.05 11.88 24.37
N ILE A 369 -21.87 11.54 23.09
CA ILE A 369 -21.32 10.24 22.68
C ILE A 369 -19.86 10.09 23.15
N ASN A 370 -19.03 11.12 22.97
CA ASN A 370 -17.64 11.09 23.42
C ASN A 370 -17.49 11.01 24.95
N LYS A 371 -18.41 11.62 25.70
CA LYS A 371 -18.44 11.52 27.17
C LYS A 371 -18.82 10.12 27.65
N SER A 372 -19.75 9.45 26.97
CA SER A 372 -20.13 8.06 27.26
C SER A 372 -19.03 7.06 26.89
N LEU A 373 -18.35 7.26 25.76
CA LEU A 373 -17.20 6.43 25.35
C LEU A 373 -16.02 6.56 26.32
N ARG A 374 -15.74 7.76 26.82
CA ARG A 374 -14.72 7.96 27.88
C ARG A 374 -15.09 7.29 29.19
N LYS A 375 -16.36 7.33 29.62
CA LYS A 375 -16.81 6.61 30.82
C LYS A 375 -16.72 5.10 30.66
N ALA A 376 -17.03 4.55 29.49
CA ALA A 376 -16.89 3.13 29.20
C ALA A 376 -15.41 2.69 29.19
N SER A 377 -14.53 3.50 28.60
CA SER A 377 -13.07 3.27 28.61
C SER A 377 -12.47 3.32 30.02
N LEU A 378 -12.88 4.27 30.85
CA LEU A 378 -12.42 4.38 32.24
C LEU A 378 -12.91 3.21 33.10
N SER A 379 -14.14 2.74 32.87
CA SER A 379 -14.69 1.55 33.53
C SER A 379 -13.96 0.26 33.12
N SER A 380 -13.51 0.14 31.87
CA SER A 380 -12.76 -1.05 31.43
C SER A 380 -11.33 -1.07 31.96
N SER A 381 -10.68 0.10 32.09
CA SER A 381 -9.34 0.19 32.67
C SER A 381 -9.33 -0.08 34.18
N VAL A 382 -10.36 0.36 34.91
CA VAL A 382 -10.50 0.06 36.36
C VAL A 382 -10.74 -1.44 36.60
N ASN A 383 -11.53 -2.11 35.75
CA ASN A 383 -11.72 -3.57 35.81
C ASN A 383 -10.45 -4.36 35.47
N LEU A 384 -9.58 -3.83 34.59
CA LEU A 384 -8.33 -4.49 34.22
C LEU A 384 -7.27 -4.39 35.33
N GLU A 385 -7.25 -3.29 36.08
CA GLU A 385 -6.37 -3.12 37.25
C GLU A 385 -6.81 -3.98 38.43
N THR A 386 -8.12 -4.06 38.71
CA THR A 386 -8.64 -4.96 39.76
C THR A 386 -8.43 -6.44 39.44
N MET A 387 -8.51 -6.84 38.16
CA MET A 387 -8.16 -8.21 37.75
C MET A 387 -6.66 -8.51 37.84
N LYS A 388 -5.78 -7.52 37.61
CA LYS A 388 -4.34 -7.68 37.83
C LYS A 388 -3.99 -7.78 39.32
N GLU A 389 -4.68 -7.03 40.18
CA GLU A 389 -4.48 -7.07 41.63
C GLU A 389 -5.01 -8.39 42.25
N GLN A 390 -6.10 -8.94 41.73
CA GLN A 390 -6.57 -10.27 42.14
C GLN A 390 -5.65 -11.39 41.61
N SER A 391 -5.08 -11.26 40.42
CA SER A 391 -4.13 -12.23 39.88
C SER A 391 -2.78 -12.23 40.60
N SER A 392 -2.35 -11.12 41.23
CA SER A 392 -1.10 -11.08 42.00
C SER A 392 -1.25 -11.67 43.41
N LYS A 393 -2.47 -11.71 43.96
CA LYS A 393 -2.77 -12.32 45.28
C LYS A 393 -2.93 -13.85 45.22
N LEU A 394 -2.96 -14.43 44.03
CA LEU A 394 -3.09 -15.89 43.79
C LEU A 394 -1.76 -16.61 43.52
N ASN A 395 -0.63 -15.90 43.54
CA ASN A 395 0.72 -16.43 43.26
C ASN A 395 1.68 -16.37 44.48
N TYR A 396 1.14 -16.41 45.71
CA TYR A 396 1.92 -16.61 46.93
C TYR A 396 1.35 -17.77 47.76
#